data_AF-A0A920W8B6-F1
#
_entry.id   AF-A0A920W8B6-F1
#
_cell.length_a   1.000
_cell.length_b   1.000
_cell.length_c   1.000
_cell.angle_alpha   90.00
_cell.angle_beta   90.00
_cell.angle_gamma   90.00
#
_symmetry.space_group_name_H-M   'P 1'
#
loop_
_entity.id
_entity.type
_entity.pdbx_description
1 polymer ?
#
loop_
_entity_poly.entity_id
_entity_poly.type
_entity_poly.pdbx_seq_one_letter_code
_entity_poly.pdbx_strand_id
1 'polypeptide(L)'
;MRTVDGEPAAVDTLLYRRSEVERIVRHGFAWAGDRRGRLLSVDKFNVLVTGRFWRDIATEISGEYPDVEFSTMLADAFAAALVQRPTDWDVVVTEKPLEIF
;
A
#
# COMPACT_ATOMS: atom_id res chain seq x y z
N MET A 1 -3.53 -4.27 -26.07
CA MET A 1 -2.83 -3.52 -27.13
C MET A 1 -3.86 -2.98 -28.11
N ARG A 2 -3.82 -1.69 -28.43
CA ARG A 2 -4.73 -0.97 -29.35
C ARG A 2 -3.85 -0.21 -30.35
N THR A 3 -4.35 0.18 -31.52
CA THR A 3 -3.63 1.11 -32.38
C THR A 3 -4.21 2.51 -32.19
N VAL A 4 -3.37 3.48 -31.82
CA VAL A 4 -3.74 4.90 -31.67
C VAL A 4 -2.82 5.68 -32.60
N ASP A 5 -3.39 6.50 -33.48
CA ASP A 5 -2.66 7.30 -34.48
C ASP A 5 -1.67 6.50 -35.36
N GLY A 6 -2.00 5.23 -35.63
CA GLY A 6 -1.18 4.34 -36.47
C GLY A 6 -0.12 3.55 -35.72
N GLU A 7 0.05 3.76 -34.42
CA GLU A 7 1.05 3.06 -33.58
C GLU A 7 0.42 2.11 -32.55
N PRO A 8 1.04 0.96 -32.25
CA PRO A 8 0.64 0.13 -31.12
C PRO A 8 0.76 0.89 -29.79
N ALA A 9 -0.35 0.98 -29.07
CA ALA A 9 -0.50 1.67 -27.81
C ALA A 9 -1.17 0.79 -26.74
N ALA A 10 -0.92 1.10 -25.48
CA ALA A 10 -1.57 0.50 -24.33
C ALA A 10 -1.82 1.56 -23.26
N VAL A 11 -2.87 1.37 -22.46
CA VAL A 11 -3.21 2.26 -21.36
C VAL A 11 -3.78 1.42 -20.22
N ASP A 12 -3.26 1.67 -19.03
CA ASP A 12 -3.78 1.17 -17.77
C ASP A 12 -4.24 2.36 -16.94
N THR A 13 -5.29 2.16 -16.14
CA THR A 13 -5.83 3.20 -15.26
C THR A 13 -5.87 2.67 -13.84
N LEU A 14 -5.15 3.36 -12.95
CA LEU A 14 -5.18 3.07 -11.52
C LEU A 14 -6.08 4.11 -10.84
N LEU A 15 -7.18 3.62 -10.26
CA LEU A 15 -8.18 4.45 -9.58
C LEU A 15 -8.43 3.90 -8.19
N TYR A 16 -8.30 4.78 -7.19
CA TYR A 16 -8.71 4.52 -5.82
C TYR A 16 -9.78 5.50 -5.39
N ARG A 17 -10.82 4.99 -4.76
CA ARG A 17 -11.73 5.80 -3.95
C ARG A 17 -11.28 5.76 -2.51
N ARG A 18 -11.49 6.86 -1.80
CA ARG A 18 -11.15 6.97 -0.38
C ARG A 18 -11.74 5.84 0.45
N SER A 19 -13.03 5.55 0.28
CA SER A 19 -13.73 4.47 1.01
C SER A 19 -13.13 3.08 0.77
N GLU A 20 -12.52 2.84 -0.40
CA GLU A 20 -11.85 1.57 -0.70
C GLU A 20 -10.55 1.45 0.10
N VAL A 21 -9.75 2.52 0.16
CA VAL A 21 -8.51 2.59 0.93
C VAL A 21 -8.80 2.49 2.43
N GLU A 22 -9.74 3.30 2.93
CA GLU A 22 -10.09 3.33 4.36
C GLU A 22 -10.51 1.95 4.86
N ARG A 23 -11.35 1.25 4.08
CA ARG A 23 -11.81 -0.09 4.44
C ARG A 23 -10.67 -1.09 4.57
N ILE A 24 -9.70 -1.07 3.65
CA ILE A 24 -8.56 -2.01 3.69
C ILE A 24 -7.60 -1.65 4.84
N VAL A 25 -7.27 -0.37 4.99
CA VAL A 25 -6.36 0.10 6.04
C VAL A 25 -6.93 -0.21 7.44
N ARG A 26 -8.21 0.10 7.69
CA ARG A 26 -8.86 -0.23 8.98
C ARG A 26 -8.85 -1.73 9.27
N HIS A 27 -9.04 -2.57 8.26
CA HIS A 27 -8.95 -4.01 8.42
C HIS A 27 -7.53 -4.46 8.80
N GLY A 28 -6.51 -3.84 8.18
CA GLY A 28 -5.11 -4.06 8.54
C GLY A 28 -4.80 -3.68 9.99
N PHE A 29 -5.31 -2.53 10.45
CA PHE A 29 -5.17 -2.12 11.85
C PHE A 29 -5.85 -3.08 12.82
N ALA A 30 -7.08 -3.51 12.53
CA ALA A 30 -7.78 -4.50 13.35
C ALA A 30 -6.98 -5.80 13.47
N TRP A 31 -6.47 -6.32 12.34
CA TRP A 31 -5.61 -7.52 12.35
C TRP A 31 -4.28 -7.32 13.07
N ALA A 32 -3.66 -6.14 12.96
CA ALA A 32 -2.44 -5.86 13.68
C ALA A 32 -2.67 -5.83 15.20
N GLY A 33 -3.80 -5.27 15.64
CA GLY A 33 -4.22 -5.27 17.05
C GLY A 33 -4.40 -6.67 17.63
N ASP A 34 -4.92 -7.62 16.84
CA ASP A 34 -5.08 -9.02 17.24
C ASP A 34 -3.76 -9.83 17.19
N ARG A 35 -2.67 -9.22 16.73
CA ARG A 35 -1.37 -9.88 16.50
C ARG A 35 -0.26 -9.25 17.33
N ARG A 36 0.82 -8.78 16.69
CA ARG A 36 1.98 -8.20 17.37
C ARG A 36 1.88 -6.70 17.51
N GLY A 37 0.74 -6.09 17.15
CA GLY A 37 0.50 -4.66 17.26
C GLY A 37 1.30 -3.83 16.26
N ARG A 38 1.68 -4.37 15.10
CA ARG A 38 2.49 -3.64 14.11
C ARG A 38 1.90 -3.71 12.71
N LEU A 39 1.68 -2.55 12.10
CA LEU A 39 1.17 -2.40 10.74
C LEU A 39 2.16 -1.62 9.87
N LEU A 40 2.58 -2.23 8.76
CA LEU A 40 3.34 -1.57 7.72
C LEU A 40 2.42 -1.23 6.53
N SER A 41 2.37 0.04 6.14
CA SER A 41 1.75 0.48 4.87
C SER A 41 2.79 0.61 3.77
N VAL A 42 2.56 -0.04 2.63
CA VAL A 42 3.47 -0.06 1.48
C VAL A 42 2.82 0.61 0.28
N ASP A 43 3.52 1.61 -0.30
CA ASP A 43 3.02 2.41 -1.43
C ASP A 43 4.16 2.80 -2.40
N LYS A 44 3.80 3.48 -3.50
CA LYS A 44 4.76 4.11 -4.41
C LYS A 44 4.51 5.62 -4.56
N PHE A 45 4.37 6.35 -3.45
CA PHE A 45 4.00 7.78 -3.46
C PHE A 45 4.96 8.71 -4.21
N ASN A 46 6.20 8.27 -4.46
CA ASN A 46 7.21 9.04 -5.19
C ASN A 46 6.99 9.01 -6.71
N VAL A 47 6.19 8.07 -7.22
CA VAL A 47 5.88 7.92 -8.64
C VAL A 47 4.38 8.05 -8.90
N LEU A 48 3.54 7.51 -8.02
CA LEU A 48 2.10 7.41 -8.21
C LEU A 48 1.35 8.42 -7.34
N VAL A 49 0.46 9.20 -7.96
CA VAL A 49 -0.50 10.06 -7.25
C VAL A 49 -1.42 9.24 -6.35
N THR A 50 -1.79 8.03 -6.80
CA THR A 50 -2.56 7.07 -6.01
C THR A 50 -1.80 6.59 -4.79
N GLY A 51 -0.48 6.42 -4.88
CA GLY A 51 0.36 6.04 -3.75
C GLY A 51 0.45 7.13 -2.69
N ARG A 52 0.48 8.40 -3.11
CA ARG A 52 0.35 9.53 -2.19
C ARG A 52 -1.02 9.57 -1.53
N PHE A 53 -2.08 9.42 -2.32
CA PHE A 53 -3.45 9.36 -1.82
C PHE A 53 -3.65 8.21 -0.80
N TRP A 54 -3.07 7.04 -1.08
CA TRP A 54 -3.05 5.90 -0.16
C TRP A 54 -2.34 6.25 1.15
N ARG A 55 -1.11 6.79 1.06
CA ARG A 55 -0.31 7.15 2.22
C ARG A 55 -0.98 8.18 3.12
N ASP A 56 -1.59 9.20 2.53
CA ASP A 56 -2.26 10.26 3.28
C ASP A 56 -3.44 9.68 4.09
N ILE A 57 -4.28 8.85 3.45
CA ILE A 57 -5.40 8.18 4.13
C ILE A 57 -4.91 7.20 5.20
N ALA A 58 -3.87 6.40 4.91
CA ALA A 58 -3.34 5.44 5.87
C ALA A 58 -2.75 6.12 7.11
N THR A 59 -2.04 7.23 6.90
CA THR A 59 -1.49 8.05 7.99
C THR A 59 -2.60 8.70 8.80
N GLU A 60 -3.65 9.21 8.16
CA GLU A 60 -4.82 9.78 8.84
C GLU A 60 -5.51 8.74 9.75
N ILE A 61 -5.80 7.54 9.23
CA ILE A 61 -6.44 6.47 10.00
C ILE A 61 -5.56 5.98 11.16
N SER A 62 -4.23 6.05 11.03
CA SER A 62 -3.33 5.60 12.10
C SER A 62 -3.57 6.32 13.44
N GLY A 63 -4.05 7.56 13.40
CA GLY A 63 -4.43 8.31 14.61
C GLY A 63 -5.60 7.69 15.39
N GLU A 64 -6.39 6.82 14.78
CA GLU A 64 -7.51 6.11 15.42
C GLU A 64 -7.08 4.82 16.14
N TYR A 65 -5.85 4.36 15.92
CA TYR A 65 -5.30 3.12 16.47
C TYR A 65 -3.97 3.36 17.19
N PRO A 66 -3.95 4.15 18.29
CA PRO A 66 -2.72 4.55 18.98
C PRO A 66 -1.93 3.37 19.58
N ASP A 67 -2.59 2.23 19.82
CA ASP A 67 -1.97 1.02 20.38
C ASP A 67 -1.27 0.14 19.31
N VAL A 68 -1.37 0.50 18.02
CA VAL A 68 -0.71 -0.21 16.91
C VAL A 68 0.43 0.65 16.38
N GLU A 69 1.64 0.09 16.35
CA GLU A 69 2.80 0.72 15.71
C GLU A 69 2.56 0.81 14.20
N PHE A 70 2.50 2.03 13.67
CA PHE A 70 2.30 2.30 12.25
C PHE A 70 3.59 2.80 11.60
N SER A 71 3.94 2.23 10.45
CA SER A 71 5.06 2.70 9.62
C SER A 71 4.73 2.63 8.13
N THR A 72 5.49 3.36 7.32
CA THR A 72 5.33 3.36 5.86
C THR A 72 6.63 2.99 5.15
N MET A 73 6.55 2.25 4.04
CA MET A 73 7.72 1.93 3.21
C MET A 73 7.37 2.00 1.71
N LEU A 74 8.35 2.34 0.88
CA LEU A 74 8.20 2.26 -0.56
C LEU A 74 8.19 0.79 -1.01
N ALA A 75 7.38 0.47 -2.02
CA ALA A 75 7.22 -0.88 -2.56
C ALA A 75 8.53 -1.59 -2.94
N ASP A 76 9.45 -0.89 -3.61
CA ASP A 76 10.77 -1.42 -4.00
C ASP A 76 11.69 -1.65 -2.79
N ALA A 77 11.69 -0.72 -1.84
CA ALA A 77 12.42 -0.90 -0.58
C ALA A 77 11.87 -2.09 0.21
N PHE A 78 10.54 -2.26 0.24
CA PHE A 78 9.90 -3.39 0.90
C PHE A 78 10.25 -4.72 0.20
N ALA A 79 10.20 -4.78 -1.13
CA ALA A 79 10.59 -5.99 -1.87
C ALA A 79 12.03 -6.42 -1.56
N ALA A 80 12.98 -5.48 -1.56
CA ALA A 80 14.37 -5.77 -1.20
C ALA A 80 14.51 -6.19 0.27
N ALA A 81 13.77 -5.56 1.19
CA ALA A 81 13.81 -5.87 2.60
C ALA A 81 13.13 -7.21 2.93
N LEU A 82 12.07 -7.59 2.21
CA LEU A 82 11.34 -8.84 2.39
C LEU A 82 12.22 -10.05 2.09
N VAL A 83 13.04 -9.97 1.03
CA VAL A 83 14.01 -11.04 0.70
C VAL A 83 15.10 -11.14 1.77
N GLN A 84 15.59 -10.01 2.27
CA GLN A 84 16.68 -9.98 3.25
C GLN A 84 16.24 -10.37 4.67
N ARG A 85 15.05 -9.93 5.08
CA ARG A 85 14.53 -10.08 6.45
C ARG A 85 13.02 -10.39 6.43
N PRO A 86 12.62 -11.60 6.01
CA PRO A 86 11.21 -11.95 5.83
C PRO A 86 10.41 -12.02 7.14
N THR A 87 11.08 -12.18 8.29
CA THR A 87 10.44 -12.38 9.60
C THR A 87 10.15 -11.09 10.37
N ASP A 88 10.60 -9.94 9.87
CA ASP A 88 10.47 -8.66 10.56
C ASP A 88 9.02 -8.14 10.58
N TRP A 89 8.23 -8.56 9.58
CA TRP A 89 6.91 -8.04 9.29
C TRP A 89 5.81 -8.77 10.09
N ASP A 90 4.78 -8.03 10.53
CA ASP A 90 3.60 -8.62 11.17
C ASP A 90 2.37 -8.55 10.26
N VAL A 91 1.81 -7.35 10.07
CA VAL A 91 0.75 -7.08 9.09
C VAL A 91 1.24 -6.05 8.08
N VAL A 92 0.99 -6.31 6.80
CA VAL A 92 1.33 -5.41 5.70
C VAL A 92 0.06 -5.09 4.92
N VAL A 93 -0.21 -3.80 4.72
CA VAL A 93 -1.25 -3.31 3.81
C VAL A 93 -0.59 -2.55 2.68
N THR A 94 -1.16 -2.62 1.49
CA THR A 94 -0.56 -2.02 0.30
C THR A 94 -1.61 -1.62 -0.73
N GLU A 95 -1.32 -0.55 -1.49
CA GLU A 95 -2.10 -0.25 -2.69
C GLU A 95 -1.95 -1.39 -3.71
N LYS A 96 -3.07 -1.86 -4.27
CA LYS A 96 -3.10 -2.77 -5.42
C LYS A 96 -2.55 -2.06 -6.69
N PRO A 97 -1.97 -2.78 -7.67
CA PRO A 97 -1.36 -4.09 -7.60
C PRO A 97 0.17 -3.93 -7.52
N LEU A 98 0.76 -4.43 -6.44
CA LEU A 98 2.09 -5.02 -6.54
C LEU A 98 1.96 -6.24 -7.47
N GLU A 99 2.18 -6.03 -8.77
CA GLU A 99 2.77 -7.07 -9.62
C GLU A 99 4.19 -7.30 -9.08
N ILE A 100 4.27 -7.99 -7.95
CA ILE A 100 5.47 -8.71 -7.59
C ILE A 100 5.19 -10.11 -8.11
N PHE A 101 5.96 -10.48 -9.13
CA PHE A 101 5.88 -11.61 -10.05
C PHE A 101 5.11 -11.33 -11.34
#